data_AF-A0A3B7MT58-F1
#
_entry.id   AF-A0A3B7MT58-F1
#
_cell.length_a   1.000
_cell.length_b   1.000
_cell.length_c   1.000
_cell.angle_alpha   90.00
_cell.angle_beta   90.00
_cell.angle_gamma   90.00
#
_symmetry.space_group_name_H-M   'P 1'
#
loop_
_entity.id
_entity.type
_entity.pdbx_description
1 polymer ?
#
loop_
_entity_poly.entity_id
_entity_poly.type
_entity_poly.pdbx_seq_one_letter_code
_entity_poly.pdbx_strand_id
1 'polypeptide(L)'
;MAKVISLFELSGSVGDATFCKNDFGVHMKMKGGPTAWQVKNLDRFARTRHNAAEWKRITAASKLARNAISSLLPSVKNMGLSSRMNGQFFSILRSDQLHDWGERVVSSGDLSTLTDFEFNGKLSLDDALPVNPAHCYSIAAGKVVVNIPAFRLRKKKGLPETATHYRMVSGVVWIDFEKKKYRLDKEVGELQAMGRAAGTAFNVEQVIPAATEQGCFWLLGIEFYTMVNEQPKLVKGGALRIMEWIGKTSPAEYAGVAPEVVEEGLPEKSLHTDTLSAMVEELDTVASVEMDVKTVDTTALVLEAFWEAVDAGGEFERSVRVLLPVKKCLTCSLPVATKT
;
A
#
# COMPACT_ATOMS: atom_id res chain seq x y z
N MET A 1 -37.35 -4.17 -16.15
CA MET A 1 -36.29 -4.31 -17.17
C MET A 1 -36.91 -4.90 -18.43
N ALA A 2 -36.58 -4.36 -19.60
CA ALA A 2 -36.99 -4.96 -20.87
C ALA A 2 -36.37 -6.37 -21.02
N LYS A 3 -37.18 -7.33 -21.43
CA LYS A 3 -36.76 -8.72 -21.68
C LYS A 3 -36.86 -8.98 -23.18
N VAL A 4 -35.88 -9.69 -23.74
CA VAL A 4 -35.92 -10.09 -25.14
C VAL A 4 -36.70 -11.40 -25.21
N ILE A 5 -37.82 -11.40 -25.93
CA ILE A 5 -38.58 -12.60 -26.26
C ILE A 5 -38.25 -12.93 -27.72
N SER A 6 -37.47 -14.00 -27.94
CA SER A 6 -37.07 -14.44 -29.28
C SER A 6 -37.19 -15.95 -29.41
N LEU A 7 -37.43 -16.43 -30.63
CA LEU A 7 -37.53 -17.87 -30.93
C LEU A 7 -36.17 -18.59 -30.82
N PHE A 8 -35.08 -17.84 -31.00
CA PHE A 8 -33.70 -18.31 -30.91
C PHE A 8 -32.91 -17.48 -29.91
N GLU A 9 -31.92 -18.09 -29.25
CA GLU A 9 -31.03 -17.38 -28.32
C GLU A 9 -29.97 -16.59 -29.11
N LEU A 10 -29.88 -15.28 -28.85
CA LEU A 10 -28.82 -14.41 -29.34
C LEU A 10 -27.80 -14.15 -28.23
N SER A 11 -26.52 -14.31 -28.54
CA SER A 11 -25.42 -13.95 -27.65
C SER A 11 -24.36 -13.15 -28.42
N GLY A 12 -23.82 -12.10 -27.79
CA GLY A 12 -22.83 -11.22 -28.42
C GLY A 12 -23.42 -9.88 -28.87
N SER A 13 -22.70 -9.17 -29.74
CA SER A 13 -23.10 -7.83 -30.20
C SER A 13 -23.50 -7.84 -31.67
N VAL A 14 -24.64 -7.23 -31.98
CA VAL A 14 -25.14 -6.99 -33.34
C VAL A 14 -25.34 -5.48 -33.49
N GLY A 15 -24.48 -4.83 -34.28
CA GLY A 15 -24.46 -3.36 -34.39
C GLY A 15 -24.25 -2.70 -33.04
N ASP A 16 -25.15 -1.81 -32.65
CA ASP A 16 -25.15 -1.13 -31.35
C ASP A 16 -25.93 -1.88 -30.26
N ALA A 17 -26.41 -3.10 -30.50
CA ALA A 17 -27.11 -3.91 -29.51
C ALA A 17 -26.20 -5.05 -29.00
N THR A 18 -26.03 -5.15 -27.68
CA THR A 18 -25.36 -6.28 -27.03
C THR A 18 -26.39 -7.14 -26.32
N PHE A 19 -26.44 -8.43 -26.66
CA PHE A 19 -27.28 -9.45 -26.04
C PHE A 19 -26.47 -10.20 -24.97
N CYS A 20 -26.92 -10.10 -23.72
CA CYS A 20 -26.29 -10.71 -22.55
C CYS A 20 -27.29 -11.61 -21.82
N LYS A 21 -26.79 -12.70 -21.23
CA LYS A 21 -27.57 -13.62 -20.40
C LYS A 21 -27.11 -13.50 -18.94
N ASN A 22 -28.05 -13.17 -18.06
CA ASN A 22 -27.84 -13.17 -16.61
C ASN A 22 -28.83 -14.16 -15.96
N ASP A 23 -28.77 -14.33 -14.64
CA ASP A 23 -29.68 -15.21 -13.87
C ASP A 23 -31.17 -14.87 -14.06
N PHE A 24 -31.48 -13.64 -14.48
CA PHE A 24 -32.85 -13.15 -14.72
C PHE A 24 -33.34 -13.30 -16.18
N GLY A 25 -32.54 -13.89 -17.07
CA GLY A 25 -32.89 -14.18 -18.47
C GLY A 25 -32.02 -13.47 -19.51
N VAL A 26 -32.49 -13.47 -20.77
CA VAL A 26 -31.83 -12.79 -21.90
C VAL A 26 -32.20 -11.32 -21.89
N HIS A 27 -31.18 -10.47 -21.91
CA HIS A 27 -31.29 -9.02 -21.90
C HIS A 27 -30.55 -8.43 -23.09
N MET A 28 -31.09 -7.33 -23.63
CA MET A 28 -30.42 -6.51 -24.63
C MET A 28 -30.07 -5.16 -24.02
N LYS A 29 -28.85 -4.70 -24.27
CA LYS A 29 -28.41 -3.34 -23.96
C LYS A 29 -27.97 -2.68 -25.26
N MET A 30 -28.50 -1.49 -25.54
CA MET A 30 -27.87 -0.64 -26.56
C MET A 30 -26.52 -0.14 -26.03
N LYS A 31 -25.59 0.08 -26.94
CA LYS A 31 -24.28 0.66 -26.67
C LYS A 31 -24.47 2.07 -26.12
N GLY A 32 -24.48 2.16 -24.80
CA GLY A 32 -24.47 3.43 -24.10
C GLY A 32 -23.08 4.05 -24.09
N GLY A 33 -23.03 5.37 -23.91
CA GLY A 33 -21.80 6.12 -23.74
C GLY A 33 -21.30 6.84 -25.00
N PRO A 34 -20.22 7.62 -24.86
CA PRO A 34 -19.69 8.42 -25.96
C PRO A 34 -19.02 7.57 -27.03
N THR A 35 -19.09 8.02 -28.29
CA THR A 35 -18.40 7.37 -29.40
C THR A 35 -16.87 7.60 -29.31
N ALA A 36 -16.08 6.74 -29.95
CA ALA A 36 -14.62 6.90 -29.97
C ALA A 36 -14.18 8.25 -30.55
N TRP A 37 -14.88 8.73 -31.60
CA TRP A 37 -14.67 10.05 -32.17
C TRP A 37 -14.95 11.16 -31.16
N GLN A 38 -16.02 11.04 -30.37
CA GLN A 38 -16.35 12.00 -29.33
C GLN A 38 -15.25 12.07 -28.25
N VAL A 39 -14.78 10.93 -27.74
CA VAL A 39 -13.71 10.88 -26.74
C VAL A 39 -12.40 11.46 -27.28
N LYS A 40 -12.10 11.24 -28.55
CA LYS A 40 -10.86 11.71 -29.19
C LYS A 40 -10.87 13.23 -29.43
N ASN A 41 -12.00 13.78 -29.88
CA ASN A 41 -12.03 15.14 -30.45
C ASN A 41 -12.77 16.17 -29.58
N LEU A 42 -13.73 15.79 -28.72
CA LEU A 42 -14.47 16.77 -27.92
C LEU A 42 -13.68 17.18 -26.67
N ASP A 43 -13.70 18.47 -26.35
CA ASP A 43 -12.97 19.05 -25.21
C ASP A 43 -13.46 18.55 -23.86
N ARG A 44 -14.75 18.24 -23.73
CA ARG A 44 -15.32 17.65 -22.50
C ARG A 44 -14.65 16.33 -22.07
N PHE A 45 -13.96 15.66 -22.99
CA PHE A 45 -13.21 14.42 -22.72
C PHE A 45 -11.69 14.64 -22.56
N ALA A 46 -11.21 15.88 -22.47
CA ALA A 46 -9.78 16.17 -22.26
C ALA A 46 -9.23 15.44 -21.04
N ARG A 47 -9.89 15.54 -19.88
CA ARG A 47 -9.49 14.84 -18.64
C ARG A 47 -9.43 13.31 -18.81
N THR A 48 -10.40 12.73 -19.53
CA THR A 48 -10.39 11.29 -19.84
C THR A 48 -9.17 10.90 -20.67
N ARG A 49 -8.79 11.74 -21.65
CA ARG A 49 -7.60 11.51 -22.47
C ARG A 49 -6.30 11.66 -21.66
N HIS A 50 -6.18 12.68 -20.81
CA HIS A 50 -5.02 12.86 -19.93
C HIS A 50 -4.85 11.65 -18.99
N ASN A 51 -5.91 11.24 -18.31
CA ASN A 51 -5.89 10.06 -17.44
C ASN A 51 -5.54 8.77 -18.20
N ALA A 52 -6.09 8.59 -19.41
CA ALA A 52 -5.78 7.43 -20.24
C ALA A 52 -4.30 7.41 -20.68
N ALA A 53 -3.72 8.57 -20.99
CA ALA A 53 -2.30 8.70 -21.34
C ALA A 53 -1.40 8.32 -20.15
N GLU A 54 -1.67 8.84 -18.96
CA GLU A 54 -0.94 8.50 -17.74
C GLU A 54 -1.08 7.01 -17.40
N TRP A 55 -2.30 6.47 -17.43
CA TRP A 55 -2.54 5.05 -17.15
C TRP A 55 -1.80 4.13 -18.12
N LYS A 56 -1.68 4.54 -19.39
CA LYS A 56 -0.87 3.81 -20.38
C LYS A 56 0.61 3.80 -19.99
N ARG A 57 1.17 4.92 -19.53
CA ARG A 57 2.57 5.00 -19.05
C ARG A 57 2.79 4.12 -17.82
N ILE A 58 1.87 4.18 -16.85
CA ILE A 58 1.91 3.34 -15.64
C ILE A 58 1.89 1.85 -15.98
N THR A 59 0.95 1.44 -16.83
CA THR A 59 0.83 0.03 -17.21
C THR A 59 2.07 -0.46 -17.95
N ALA A 60 2.68 0.40 -18.78
CA ALA A 60 3.92 0.09 -19.47
C ALA A 60 5.10 -0.04 -18.50
N ALA A 61 5.25 0.88 -17.54
CA ALA A 61 6.30 0.86 -16.53
C ALA A 61 6.18 -0.35 -15.58
N SER A 62 4.98 -0.61 -15.06
CA SER A 62 4.69 -1.79 -14.22
C SER A 62 4.94 -3.11 -14.97
N LYS A 63 4.59 -3.17 -16.26
CA LYS A 63 4.93 -4.35 -17.09
C LYS A 63 6.43 -4.50 -17.25
N LEU A 64 7.17 -3.43 -17.51
CA LEU A 64 8.62 -3.45 -17.65
C LEU A 64 9.28 -3.95 -16.35
N ALA A 65 8.86 -3.43 -15.20
CA ALA A 65 9.38 -3.83 -13.90
C ALA A 65 9.08 -5.30 -13.58
N ARG A 66 7.88 -5.81 -13.89
CA ARG A 66 7.57 -7.25 -13.75
C ARG A 66 8.38 -8.13 -14.69
N ASN A 67 8.63 -7.66 -15.90
CA ASN A 67 9.49 -8.38 -16.85
C ASN A 67 10.94 -8.44 -16.34
N ALA A 68 11.43 -7.35 -15.75
CA ALA A 68 12.78 -7.24 -15.21
C ALA A 68 13.07 -8.27 -14.11
N ILE A 69 12.08 -8.59 -13.28
CA ILE A 69 12.18 -9.58 -12.19
C ILE A 69 11.53 -10.93 -12.52
N SER A 70 11.20 -11.19 -13.79
CA SER A 70 10.40 -12.36 -14.18
C SER A 70 11.01 -13.71 -13.77
N SER A 71 12.34 -13.80 -13.61
CA SER A 71 13.04 -15.00 -13.13
C SER A 71 12.91 -15.27 -11.62
N LEU A 72 12.41 -14.29 -10.86
CA LEU A 72 12.19 -14.36 -9.39
C LEU A 72 10.72 -14.66 -9.05
N LEU A 73 9.80 -14.38 -9.97
CA LEU A 73 8.36 -14.52 -9.76
C LEU A 73 7.79 -15.96 -9.74
N PRO A 74 8.39 -17.00 -10.37
CA PRO A 74 7.76 -18.33 -10.43
C PRO A 74 7.51 -18.98 -9.07
N SER A 75 8.34 -18.64 -8.07
CA SER A 75 8.22 -19.11 -6.69
C SER A 75 7.08 -18.42 -5.95
N VAL A 76 6.70 -17.21 -6.35
CA VAL A 76 5.77 -16.34 -5.64
C VAL A 76 4.32 -16.64 -6.05
N LYS A 77 3.42 -16.84 -5.08
CA LYS A 77 1.98 -16.95 -5.34
C LYS A 77 1.36 -15.56 -5.40
N ASN A 78 0.94 -15.11 -6.58
CA ASN A 78 0.75 -13.68 -6.84
C ASN A 78 -0.54 -13.34 -7.61
N MET A 79 -1.71 -13.76 -7.09
CA MET A 79 -3.01 -13.32 -7.64
C MET A 79 -3.13 -11.79 -7.54
N GLY A 80 -3.39 -11.12 -8.67
CA GLY A 80 -3.59 -9.67 -8.69
C GLY A 80 -2.31 -8.83 -8.64
N LEU A 81 -1.11 -9.41 -8.84
CA LEU A 81 0.15 -8.66 -8.85
C LEU A 81 0.13 -7.44 -9.79
N SER A 82 -0.41 -7.60 -10.99
CA SER A 82 -0.48 -6.50 -11.97
C SER A 82 -1.29 -5.31 -11.44
N SER A 83 -2.39 -5.55 -10.73
CA SER A 83 -3.25 -4.47 -10.20
C SER A 83 -2.55 -3.75 -9.05
N ARG A 84 -2.01 -4.50 -8.08
CA ARG A 84 -1.28 -3.93 -6.93
C ARG A 84 -0.08 -3.09 -7.37
N MET A 85 0.68 -3.62 -8.32
CA MET A 85 1.86 -2.93 -8.84
C MET A 85 1.46 -1.69 -9.66
N ASN A 86 0.41 -1.77 -10.50
CA ASN A 86 -0.12 -0.58 -11.18
C ASN A 86 -0.55 0.51 -10.19
N GLY A 87 -1.14 0.14 -9.05
CA GLY A 87 -1.50 1.08 -7.98
C GLY A 87 -0.29 1.82 -7.40
N GLN A 88 0.82 1.11 -7.15
CA GLN A 88 2.06 1.74 -6.69
C GLN A 88 2.65 2.66 -7.75
N PHE A 89 2.74 2.21 -9.01
CA PHE A 89 3.23 3.05 -10.11
C PHE A 89 2.35 4.27 -10.38
N PHE A 90 1.05 4.22 -10.06
CA PHE A 90 0.18 5.38 -10.11
C PHE A 90 0.50 6.40 -9.02
N SER A 91 0.85 5.95 -7.81
CA SER A 91 1.39 6.81 -6.74
C SER A 91 2.69 7.50 -7.18
N ILE A 92 3.63 6.72 -7.73
CA ILE A 92 4.90 7.23 -8.27
C ILE A 92 4.64 8.29 -9.36
N LEU A 93 3.81 7.99 -10.35
CA LEU A 93 3.52 8.95 -11.43
C LEU A 93 2.88 10.24 -10.91
N ARG A 94 2.07 10.16 -9.84
CA ARG A 94 1.45 11.34 -9.21
C ARG A 94 2.43 12.21 -8.44
N SER A 95 3.55 11.65 -7.99
CA SER A 95 4.62 12.40 -7.33
C SER A 95 5.49 13.22 -8.31
N ASP A 96 5.30 13.05 -9.63
CA ASP A 96 5.96 13.88 -10.64
C ASP A 96 5.45 15.33 -10.57
N GLN A 97 6.34 16.23 -10.15
CA GLN A 97 6.11 17.68 -10.05
C GLN A 97 6.66 18.46 -11.26
N LEU A 98 7.37 17.80 -12.17
CA LEU A 98 8.03 18.47 -13.31
C LEU A 98 7.09 18.65 -14.50
N HIS A 99 6.17 17.71 -14.70
CA HIS A 99 5.28 17.69 -15.87
C HIS A 99 3.83 18.02 -15.51
N ASP A 100 3.15 18.64 -16.47
CA ASP A 100 1.73 18.92 -16.40
C ASP A 100 0.86 17.65 -16.42
N TRP A 101 -0.39 17.80 -16.00
CA TRP A 101 -1.34 16.70 -15.94
C TRP A 101 -1.57 16.07 -17.33
N GLY A 102 -1.43 14.75 -17.41
CA GLY A 102 -1.50 14.01 -18.67
C GLY A 102 -0.15 13.80 -19.35
N GLU A 103 0.88 14.51 -18.93
CA GLU A 103 2.25 14.45 -19.48
C GLU A 103 3.27 13.83 -18.52
N ARG A 104 2.90 13.68 -17.25
CA ARG A 104 3.70 13.04 -16.21
C ARG A 104 4.31 11.70 -16.61
N VAL A 105 5.52 11.48 -16.13
CA VAL A 105 6.35 10.31 -16.41
C VAL A 105 6.80 9.63 -15.12
N VAL A 106 6.98 8.31 -15.19
CA VAL A 106 7.39 7.50 -14.03
C VAL A 106 8.84 7.76 -13.62
N SER A 107 9.72 8.12 -14.57
CA SER A 107 11.13 8.39 -14.29
C SER A 107 11.36 9.65 -13.45
N SER A 108 10.45 10.61 -13.52
CA SER A 108 10.49 11.87 -12.74
C SER A 108 9.74 11.76 -11.40
N GLY A 109 9.05 10.65 -11.15
CA GLY A 109 8.40 10.39 -9.87
C GLY A 109 9.37 9.81 -8.84
N ASP A 110 8.92 9.79 -7.58
CA ASP A 110 9.62 9.15 -6.48
C ASP A 110 9.51 7.61 -6.57
N LEU A 111 10.59 6.98 -7.04
CA LEU A 111 10.69 5.52 -7.12
C LEU A 111 10.88 4.85 -5.75
N SER A 112 11.28 5.61 -4.71
CA SER A 112 11.48 5.04 -3.37
C SER A 112 10.17 4.53 -2.75
N THR A 113 9.02 5.02 -3.23
CA THR A 113 7.67 4.52 -2.88
C THR A 113 7.50 3.00 -3.14
N LEU A 114 8.29 2.37 -4.00
CA LEU A 114 8.26 0.91 -4.22
C LEU A 114 8.98 0.09 -3.15
N THR A 115 9.69 0.75 -2.23
CA THR A 115 10.31 0.10 -1.07
C THR A 115 9.22 -0.62 -0.25
N ASP A 116 9.58 -1.77 0.32
CA ASP A 116 8.69 -2.68 1.04
C ASP A 116 7.55 -3.31 0.23
N PHE A 117 7.55 -3.16 -1.10
CA PHE A 117 6.53 -3.81 -1.93
C PHE A 117 6.66 -5.34 -1.88
N GLU A 118 5.59 -6.00 -1.44
CA GLU A 118 5.52 -7.46 -1.33
C GLU A 118 4.89 -8.12 -2.56
N PHE A 119 5.64 -8.98 -3.24
CA PHE A 119 5.15 -9.68 -4.43
C PHE A 119 4.16 -10.80 -4.11
N ASN A 120 4.25 -11.39 -2.92
CA ASN A 120 3.25 -12.33 -2.41
C ASN A 120 2.22 -11.57 -1.58
N GLY A 121 0.93 -11.66 -1.93
CA GLY A 121 -0.13 -11.03 -1.15
C GLY A 121 -0.57 -11.80 0.09
N LYS A 122 -0.04 -13.00 0.33
CA LYS A 122 -0.46 -13.91 1.41
C LYS A 122 0.64 -14.22 2.42
N LEU A 123 1.89 -13.92 2.09
CA LEU A 123 3.04 -14.23 2.94
C LEU A 123 4.04 -13.09 2.80
N SER A 124 4.24 -12.34 3.88
CA SER A 124 5.26 -11.30 3.95
C SER A 124 6.65 -11.91 4.08
N LEU A 125 7.69 -11.16 3.74
CA LEU A 125 9.07 -11.65 3.92
C LEU A 125 9.42 -11.81 5.41
N ASP A 126 8.94 -10.90 6.25
CA ASP A 126 9.12 -10.97 7.71
C ASP A 126 8.37 -12.16 8.31
N ASP A 127 7.21 -12.51 7.77
CA ASP A 127 6.52 -13.74 8.15
C ASP A 127 7.20 -14.98 7.58
N ALA A 128 7.95 -14.90 6.49
CA ALA A 128 8.63 -16.06 5.93
C ALA A 128 9.94 -16.37 6.68
N LEU A 129 10.69 -15.35 7.08
CA LEU A 129 11.98 -15.47 7.74
C LEU A 129 11.85 -15.39 9.27
N PRO A 130 12.63 -16.17 10.03
CA PRO A 130 12.68 -16.03 11.49
C PRO A 130 13.62 -14.90 11.95
N VAL A 131 14.28 -14.22 11.00
CA VAL A 131 15.25 -13.15 11.22
C VAL A 131 14.73 -11.88 10.56
N ASN A 132 15.02 -10.72 11.17
CA ASN A 132 14.65 -9.45 10.56
C ASN A 132 15.63 -9.12 9.41
N PRO A 133 15.17 -9.12 8.14
CA PRO A 133 16.03 -8.83 7.01
C PRO A 133 16.60 -7.41 7.05
N ALA A 134 15.96 -6.45 7.74
CA ALA A 134 16.41 -5.06 7.84
C ALA A 134 17.80 -4.90 8.49
N HIS A 135 18.23 -5.86 9.31
CA HIS A 135 19.53 -5.82 9.98
C HIS A 135 20.58 -6.72 9.32
N CYS A 136 20.24 -7.34 8.18
CA CYS A 136 21.05 -8.37 7.55
C CYS A 136 21.70 -7.88 6.24
N TYR A 137 21.76 -6.57 5.99
CA TYR A 137 22.42 -6.04 4.80
C TYR A 137 23.08 -4.70 5.06
N SER A 138 24.04 -4.35 4.20
CA SER A 138 24.64 -3.02 4.14
C SER A 138 24.83 -2.62 2.69
N ILE A 139 24.57 -1.34 2.40
CA ILE A 139 24.78 -0.74 1.10
C ILE A 139 25.94 0.23 1.25
N ALA A 140 27.07 -0.08 0.62
CA ALA A 140 28.26 0.76 0.69
C ALA A 140 29.05 0.66 -0.62
N ALA A 141 29.62 1.78 -1.06
CA ALA A 141 30.58 1.86 -2.17
C ALA A 141 30.11 1.18 -3.48
N GLY A 142 28.80 1.23 -3.80
CA GLY A 142 28.27 0.60 -5.00
C GLY A 142 28.15 -0.92 -4.92
N LYS A 143 28.01 -1.48 -3.71
CA LYS A 143 27.68 -2.89 -3.50
C LYS A 143 26.55 -3.03 -2.49
N VAL A 144 25.74 -4.06 -2.68
CA VAL A 144 24.83 -4.59 -1.66
C VAL A 144 25.48 -5.82 -1.07
N VAL A 145 25.81 -5.75 0.22
CA VAL A 145 26.32 -6.90 0.97
C VAL A 145 25.20 -7.42 1.85
N VAL A 146 24.77 -8.65 1.59
CA VAL A 146 23.72 -9.34 2.35
C VAL A 146 24.39 -10.39 3.22
N ASN A 147 24.18 -10.31 4.53
CA ASN A 147 24.71 -11.21 5.55
C ASN A 147 23.56 -11.70 6.45
N ILE A 148 22.88 -12.75 6.00
CA ILE A 148 21.82 -13.38 6.80
C ILE A 148 22.44 -14.54 7.58
N PRO A 149 22.42 -14.49 8.93
CA PRO A 149 23.00 -15.54 9.75
C PRO A 149 22.27 -16.87 9.56
N ALA A 150 22.94 -17.98 9.85
CA ALA A 150 22.33 -19.30 9.84
C ALA A 150 21.07 -19.34 10.72
N PHE A 151 19.93 -19.71 10.13
CA PHE A 151 18.67 -19.80 10.85
C PHE A 151 18.01 -21.16 10.69
N ARG A 152 17.05 -21.45 11.58
CA ARG A 152 16.24 -22.67 11.55
C ARG A 152 14.87 -22.33 10.99
N LEU A 153 14.54 -22.85 9.80
CA LEU A 153 13.21 -22.67 9.22
C LEU A 153 12.33 -23.89 9.49
N ARG A 154 11.35 -23.70 10.39
CA ARG A 154 10.33 -24.72 10.69
C ARG A 154 9.06 -24.45 9.91
N LYS A 155 8.33 -25.52 9.59
CA LYS A 155 6.96 -25.38 9.06
C LYS A 155 6.11 -24.59 10.07
N LYS A 156 5.41 -23.57 9.56
CA LYS A 156 4.45 -22.77 10.31
C LYS A 156 3.28 -22.39 9.42
N LYS A 157 2.19 -21.91 10.02
CA LYS A 157 1.01 -21.43 9.31
C LYS A 157 1.41 -20.31 8.34
N GLY A 158 1.01 -20.43 7.08
CA GLY A 158 1.33 -19.48 6.02
C GLY A 158 2.41 -19.96 5.04
N LEU A 159 3.30 -20.86 5.47
CA LEU A 159 4.27 -21.50 4.56
C LEU A 159 3.59 -22.60 3.73
N PRO A 160 4.10 -22.93 2.53
CA PRO A 160 3.54 -24.02 1.73
C PRO A 160 3.65 -25.37 2.44
N GLU A 161 2.53 -26.10 2.53
CA GLU A 161 2.45 -27.37 3.27
C GLU A 161 3.38 -28.46 2.72
N THR A 162 3.55 -28.48 1.40
CA THR A 162 4.36 -29.46 0.66
C THR A 162 5.85 -29.12 0.61
N ALA A 163 6.26 -27.95 1.13
CA ALA A 163 7.66 -27.56 1.16
C ALA A 163 8.47 -28.46 2.11
N THR A 164 9.65 -28.87 1.66
CA THR A 164 10.62 -29.63 2.46
C THR A 164 11.97 -28.92 2.50
N HIS A 165 12.30 -28.13 1.48
CA HIS A 165 13.53 -27.37 1.36
C HIS A 165 13.24 -25.92 1.00
N TYR A 166 14.22 -25.05 1.17
CA TYR A 166 14.17 -23.65 0.78
C TYR A 166 15.49 -23.18 0.18
N ARG A 167 15.42 -22.05 -0.56
CA ARG A 167 16.59 -21.29 -1.01
C ARG A 167 16.34 -19.80 -0.77
N MET A 168 17.37 -19.09 -0.38
CA MET A 168 17.38 -17.63 -0.37
C MET A 168 17.73 -17.11 -1.75
N VAL A 169 17.12 -16.00 -2.14
CA VAL A 169 17.38 -15.35 -3.43
C VAL A 169 17.49 -13.85 -3.21
N SER A 170 18.51 -13.25 -3.80
CA SER A 170 18.74 -11.81 -3.80
C SER A 170 18.83 -11.32 -5.23
N GLY A 171 18.29 -10.13 -5.50
CA GLY A 171 18.25 -9.56 -6.85
C GLY A 171 18.47 -8.07 -6.84
N VAL A 172 19.46 -7.57 -7.59
CA VAL A 172 19.59 -6.15 -7.89
C VAL A 172 19.05 -5.92 -9.29
N VAL A 173 17.95 -5.17 -9.38
CA VAL A 173 17.29 -4.87 -10.66
C VAL A 173 17.50 -3.41 -11.01
N TRP A 174 18.06 -3.20 -12.19
CA TRP A 174 18.19 -1.91 -12.82
C TRP A 174 17.13 -1.77 -13.92
N ILE A 175 16.44 -0.64 -13.96
CA ILE A 175 15.37 -0.37 -14.92
C ILE A 175 15.55 1.04 -15.49
N ASP A 176 15.61 1.14 -16.82
CA ASP A 176 15.50 2.38 -17.56
C ASP A 176 14.09 2.44 -18.18
N PHE A 177 13.23 3.28 -17.61
CA PHE A 177 11.84 3.40 -18.04
C PHE A 177 11.67 4.08 -19.40
N GLU A 178 12.63 4.91 -19.80
CA GLU A 178 12.59 5.66 -21.06
C GLU A 178 13.05 4.79 -22.23
N LYS A 179 14.20 4.13 -22.08
CA LYS A 179 14.76 3.22 -23.08
C LYS A 179 14.14 1.83 -23.03
N LYS A 180 13.30 1.55 -22.02
CA LYS A 180 12.65 0.25 -21.77
C LYS A 180 13.66 -0.89 -21.66
N LYS A 181 14.79 -0.61 -21.02
CA LYS A 181 15.86 -1.58 -20.78
C LYS A 181 15.88 -1.95 -19.31
N TYR A 182 16.31 -3.16 -19.02
CA TYR A 182 16.51 -3.61 -17.65
C TYR A 182 17.69 -4.58 -17.59
N ARG A 183 18.27 -4.69 -16.40
CA ARG A 183 19.28 -5.69 -16.07
C ARG A 183 18.94 -6.22 -14.69
N LEU A 184 18.97 -7.53 -14.54
CA LEU A 184 18.83 -8.20 -13.26
C LEU A 184 20.15 -8.90 -12.95
N ASP A 185 20.73 -8.57 -11.82
CA ASP A 185 21.78 -9.36 -11.20
C ASP A 185 21.14 -10.23 -10.12
N LYS A 186 21.15 -11.56 -10.30
CA LYS A 186 20.43 -12.51 -9.45
C LYS A 186 21.44 -13.45 -8.80
N GLU A 187 21.38 -13.49 -7.48
CA GLU A 187 22.17 -14.38 -6.65
C GLU A 187 21.27 -15.34 -5.88
N VAL A 188 21.68 -16.61 -5.82
CA VAL A 188 20.88 -17.71 -5.27
C VAL A 188 21.71 -18.47 -4.26
N GLY A 189 21.15 -18.67 -3.07
CA GLY A 189 21.78 -19.46 -2.03
C GLY A 189 21.68 -20.96 -2.27
N GLU A 190 22.40 -21.72 -1.45
CA GLU A 190 22.35 -23.18 -1.45
C GLU A 190 20.95 -23.71 -1.08
N LEU A 191 20.62 -24.92 -1.54
CA LEU A 191 19.38 -25.59 -1.13
C LEU A 191 19.52 -26.08 0.31
N GLN A 192 18.63 -25.64 1.18
CA GLN A 192 18.64 -26.01 2.59
C GLN A 192 17.38 -26.78 2.98
N ALA A 193 17.53 -27.80 3.82
CA ALA A 193 16.40 -28.55 4.35
C ALA A 193 15.67 -27.75 5.45
N MET A 194 14.35 -27.74 5.40
CA MET A 194 13.52 -27.21 6.48
C MET A 194 13.50 -28.20 7.65
N GLY A 195 13.52 -27.72 8.89
CA GLY A 195 13.38 -28.59 10.05
C GLY A 195 14.04 -28.11 11.34
N ARG A 196 14.59 -29.07 12.11
CA ARG A 196 15.19 -28.81 13.42
C ARG A 196 16.63 -28.31 13.34
N ALA A 197 17.37 -28.73 12.31
CA ALA A 197 18.73 -28.26 12.07
C ALA A 197 18.73 -26.82 11.56
N ALA A 198 19.77 -26.05 11.89
CA ALA A 198 19.99 -24.75 11.28
C ALA A 198 20.56 -24.95 9.87
N GLY A 199 20.16 -24.09 8.94
CA GLY A 199 20.79 -24.01 7.63
C GLY A 199 22.18 -23.39 7.72
N THR A 200 22.77 -23.10 6.56
CA THR A 200 23.99 -22.29 6.43
C THR A 200 23.64 -20.81 6.34
N ALA A 201 24.59 -19.94 6.68
CA ALA A 201 24.42 -18.49 6.51
C ALA A 201 24.31 -18.14 5.02
N PHE A 202 23.54 -17.11 4.70
CA PHE A 202 23.41 -16.59 3.34
C PHE A 202 24.17 -15.28 3.25
N ASN A 203 25.39 -15.37 2.71
CA ASN A 203 26.30 -14.24 2.52
C ASN A 203 26.51 -14.02 1.03
N VAL A 204 26.06 -12.89 0.51
CA VAL A 204 26.14 -12.56 -0.92
C VAL A 204 26.56 -11.10 -1.07
N GLU A 205 27.46 -10.86 -2.01
CA GLU A 205 27.79 -9.52 -2.47
C GLU A 205 27.27 -9.33 -3.89
N GLN A 206 26.44 -8.30 -4.10
CA GLN A 206 25.97 -7.92 -5.43
C GLN A 206 26.52 -6.55 -5.79
N VAL A 207 27.08 -6.46 -7.00
CA VAL A 207 27.65 -5.20 -7.49
C VAL A 207 26.52 -4.34 -8.04
N ILE A 208 26.40 -3.13 -7.51
CA ILE A 208 25.48 -2.13 -8.05
C ILE A 208 26.18 -1.52 -9.27
N PRO A 209 25.61 -1.63 -10.48
CA PRO A 209 26.16 -0.97 -11.65
C PRO A 209 26.31 0.53 -11.37
N ALA A 210 27.43 1.14 -11.81
CA ALA A 210 27.67 2.56 -11.62
C ALA A 210 26.44 3.38 -12.04
N ALA A 211 25.98 4.23 -11.11
CA ALA A 211 24.67 4.86 -11.10
C ALA A 211 24.25 5.37 -12.48
N THR A 212 23.22 4.76 -13.03
CA THR A 212 22.42 5.36 -14.10
C THR A 212 21.42 6.31 -13.45
N GLU A 213 21.02 7.38 -14.13
CA GLU A 213 20.27 8.51 -13.55
C GLU A 213 19.01 8.11 -12.76
N GLN A 214 18.41 6.95 -13.02
CA GLN A 214 17.15 6.46 -12.43
C GLN A 214 17.33 5.51 -11.22
N GLY A 215 18.55 5.05 -10.90
CA GLY A 215 18.81 4.14 -9.77
C GLY A 215 18.50 2.66 -10.02
N CYS A 216 18.48 1.84 -8.96
CA CYS A 216 18.14 0.42 -8.99
C CYS A 216 17.33 0.00 -7.75
N PHE A 217 16.66 -1.15 -7.84
CA PHE A 217 15.97 -1.76 -6.70
C PHE A 217 16.72 -2.99 -6.23
N TRP A 218 16.87 -3.15 -4.93
CA TRP A 218 17.33 -4.40 -4.34
C TRP A 218 16.14 -5.20 -3.81
N LEU A 219 16.12 -6.49 -4.14
CA LEU A 219 15.08 -7.44 -3.78
C LEU A 219 15.69 -8.58 -2.97
N LEU A 220 14.94 -9.04 -1.98
CA LEU A 220 15.25 -10.22 -1.19
C LEU A 220 14.03 -11.13 -1.13
N GLY A 221 14.27 -12.44 -1.20
CA GLY A 221 13.20 -13.42 -1.15
C GLY A 221 13.64 -14.80 -0.69
N ILE A 222 12.64 -15.64 -0.44
CA ILE A 222 12.78 -17.03 -0.09
C ILE A 222 11.89 -17.89 -0.99
N GLU A 223 12.49 -18.89 -1.61
CA GLU A 223 11.83 -19.86 -2.49
C GLU A 223 11.71 -21.20 -1.79
N PHE A 224 10.59 -21.89 -2.01
CA PHE A 224 10.31 -23.19 -1.40
C PHE A 224 10.40 -24.31 -2.43
N TYR A 225 10.92 -25.46 -1.99
CA TYR A 225 11.11 -26.64 -2.82
C TYR A 225 10.56 -27.89 -2.12
N THR A 226 10.17 -28.85 -2.92
CA THR A 226 9.84 -30.21 -2.48
C THR A 226 10.75 -31.20 -3.19
N MET A 227 11.15 -32.27 -2.51
CA MET A 227 12.02 -33.29 -3.10
C MET A 227 11.14 -34.41 -3.65
N VAL A 228 11.19 -34.62 -4.96
CA VAL A 228 10.52 -35.74 -5.62
C VAL A 228 11.60 -36.58 -6.28
N ASN A 229 11.77 -37.83 -5.84
CA ASN A 229 12.83 -38.72 -6.35
C ASN A 229 14.21 -38.05 -6.34
N GLU A 230 14.57 -37.42 -5.22
CA GLU A 230 15.84 -36.69 -5.01
C GLU A 230 16.05 -35.44 -5.88
N GLN A 231 15.07 -35.06 -6.71
CA GLN A 231 15.14 -33.82 -7.49
C GLN A 231 14.33 -32.69 -6.83
N PRO A 232 14.90 -31.47 -6.71
CA PRO A 232 14.20 -30.34 -6.12
C PRO A 232 13.21 -29.73 -7.12
N LYS A 233 11.93 -29.76 -6.76
CA LYS A 233 10.83 -29.14 -7.51
C LYS A 233 10.35 -27.88 -6.81
N LEU A 234 10.28 -26.78 -7.54
CA LEU A 234 9.83 -25.48 -7.01
C LEU A 234 8.34 -25.55 -6.61
N VAL A 235 8.04 -25.05 -5.42
CA VAL A 235 6.69 -24.94 -4.85
C VAL A 235 6.27 -23.47 -4.85
N LYS A 236 5.06 -23.19 -5.34
CA LYS A 236 4.50 -21.84 -5.33
C LYS A 236 4.11 -21.45 -3.90
N GLY A 237 4.49 -20.24 -3.50
CA GLY A 237 4.21 -19.67 -2.18
C GLY A 237 5.44 -19.11 -1.47
N GLY A 238 6.53 -18.87 -2.20
CA GLY A 238 7.67 -18.08 -1.73
C GLY A 238 7.29 -16.63 -1.42
N ALA A 239 8.15 -15.95 -0.67
CA ALA A 239 8.05 -14.52 -0.41
C ALA A 239 9.16 -13.78 -1.16
N LEU A 240 8.85 -12.60 -1.66
CA LEU A 240 9.79 -11.71 -2.34
C LEU A 240 9.34 -10.29 -2.00
N ARG A 241 10.30 -9.44 -1.61
CA ARG A 241 10.07 -8.03 -1.26
C ARG A 241 11.11 -7.15 -1.94
N ILE A 242 10.71 -5.94 -2.32
CA ILE A 242 11.66 -4.86 -2.64
C ILE A 242 12.16 -4.31 -1.30
N MET A 243 13.43 -4.54 -1.00
CA MET A 243 14.00 -4.16 0.30
C MET A 243 14.34 -2.68 0.36
N GLU A 244 14.96 -2.16 -0.69
CA GLU A 244 15.37 -0.77 -0.75
C GLU A 244 15.53 -0.31 -2.20
N TRP A 245 15.25 0.96 -2.43
CA TRP A 245 15.63 1.65 -3.66
C TRP A 245 16.96 2.38 -3.49
N ILE A 246 17.84 2.22 -4.46
CA ILE A 246 19.20 2.74 -4.45
C ILE A 246 19.34 3.72 -5.62
N GLY A 247 19.24 5.01 -5.33
CA GLY A 247 19.29 6.06 -6.35
C GLY A 247 19.33 7.46 -5.74
N LYS A 248 19.28 8.49 -6.59
CA LYS A 248 19.19 9.88 -6.14
C LYS A 248 17.77 10.16 -5.68
N THR A 249 17.49 10.05 -4.37
CA THR A 249 16.19 10.44 -3.80
C THR A 249 15.86 11.85 -4.30
N SER A 250 14.73 11.99 -5.00
CA SER A 250 14.16 13.32 -5.20
C SER A 250 13.96 13.92 -3.80
N PRO A 251 14.43 15.13 -3.50
CA PRO A 251 14.24 15.73 -2.19
C PRO A 251 12.75 16.03 -2.00
N ALA A 252 11.99 15.01 -1.63
CA ALA A 252 10.75 15.17 -0.90
C ALA A 252 11.16 15.48 0.54
N GLU A 253 11.54 16.74 0.78
CA GLU A 253 11.36 17.32 2.11
C GLU A 253 9.89 17.14 2.46
N TYR A 254 9.60 16.13 3.28
CA TYR A 254 8.46 16.20 4.18
C TYR A 254 8.79 17.26 5.23
N ALA A 255 8.80 18.52 4.83
CA ALA A 255 8.53 19.60 5.77
C ALA A 255 7.12 19.34 6.28
N GLY A 256 6.99 19.07 7.57
CA GLY A 256 5.70 18.97 8.22
C GLY A 256 4.95 20.28 8.01
N VAL A 257 4.03 20.29 7.03
CA VAL A 257 3.04 21.36 6.91
C VAL A 257 2.01 21.10 7.99
N ALA A 258 2.34 21.54 9.21
CA ALA A 258 1.30 22.08 10.08
C ALA A 258 0.62 23.20 9.27
N PRO A 259 -0.72 23.28 9.25
CA PRO A 259 -1.39 24.36 8.55
C PRO A 259 -0.94 25.68 9.19
N GLU A 260 -0.17 26.46 8.43
CA GLU A 260 0.16 27.83 8.76
C GLU A 260 -1.19 28.58 8.76
N VAL A 261 -1.67 28.89 9.97
CA VAL A 261 -2.84 29.73 10.17
C VAL A 261 -2.43 31.11 9.67
N VAL A 262 -2.89 31.46 8.47
CA VAL A 262 -2.82 32.82 7.95
C VAL A 262 -3.75 33.66 8.83
N GLU A 263 -3.19 34.38 9.80
CA GLU A 263 -3.91 35.46 10.48
C GLU A 263 -4.08 36.61 9.48
N GLU A 264 -5.17 36.57 8.70
CA GLU A 264 -5.69 37.77 8.06
C GLU A 264 -6.25 38.69 9.15
N GLY A 265 -5.45 39.70 9.51
CA GLY A 265 -5.88 40.79 10.38
C GLY A 265 -7.05 41.55 9.76
N LEU A 266 -8.23 41.47 10.39
CA LEU A 266 -9.32 42.40 10.17
C LEU A 266 -9.12 43.67 11.02
N PRO A 267 -9.47 44.85 10.50
CA PRO A 267 -9.11 46.13 11.11
C PRO A 267 -9.89 46.41 12.39
N GLU A 268 -9.17 46.90 13.40
CA GLU A 268 -9.71 47.39 14.66
C GLU A 268 -10.79 48.47 14.43
N LYS A 269 -12.02 48.18 14.84
CA LYS A 269 -13.04 49.19 15.13
C LYS A 269 -13.36 49.13 16.60
N SER A 270 -12.91 50.16 17.31
CA SER A 270 -13.24 50.51 18.68
C SER A 270 -14.75 50.52 18.90
N LEU A 271 -15.24 49.74 19.88
CA LEU A 271 -16.56 49.97 20.45
C LEU A 271 -16.47 49.98 21.98
N HIS A 272 -17.10 51.00 22.53
CA HIS A 272 -17.03 51.47 23.91
C HIS A 272 -17.41 50.41 24.95
N THR A 273 -16.63 50.36 26.02
CA THR A 273 -16.99 49.77 27.31
C THR A 273 -18.13 50.58 27.91
N ASP A 274 -19.35 50.07 27.83
CA ASP A 274 -20.47 50.42 28.74
C ASP A 274 -21.69 49.58 28.33
N THR A 275 -21.71 48.29 28.67
CA THR A 275 -22.92 47.43 28.67
C THR A 275 -22.70 46.03 29.28
N LEU A 276 -21.74 45.87 30.20
CA LEU A 276 -21.49 44.59 30.91
C LEU A 276 -21.94 44.60 32.38
N SER A 277 -22.79 45.54 32.80
CA SER A 277 -23.36 45.56 34.15
C SER A 277 -24.85 45.17 34.22
N ALA A 278 -25.45 44.72 33.11
CA ALA A 278 -26.89 44.43 33.05
C ALA A 278 -27.24 42.97 32.73
N MET A 279 -26.28 42.04 32.73
CA MET A 279 -26.53 40.61 32.44
C MET A 279 -26.01 39.65 33.52
N VAL A 280 -25.68 40.15 34.71
CA VAL A 280 -25.17 39.33 35.84
C VAL A 280 -26.26 39.02 36.89
N GLU A 281 -27.51 39.43 36.66
CA GLU A 281 -28.59 39.29 37.66
C GLU A 281 -29.69 38.27 37.29
N GLU A 282 -29.40 37.28 36.44
CA GLU A 282 -30.42 36.28 36.06
C GLU A 282 -29.87 34.85 35.86
N LEU A 283 -28.97 34.40 36.74
CA LEU A 283 -28.51 33.00 36.78
C LEU A 283 -28.35 32.43 38.20
N ASP A 284 -29.15 32.94 39.14
CA ASP A 284 -29.36 32.30 40.44
C ASP A 284 -30.79 31.76 40.51
N THR A 285 -30.99 30.51 40.08
CA THR A 285 -31.90 29.57 40.77
C THR A 285 -31.84 28.16 40.17
N VAL A 286 -31.68 27.21 41.09
CA VAL A 286 -32.04 25.78 41.05
C VAL A 286 -30.92 24.75 40.81
N ALA A 287 -30.60 24.11 41.95
CA ALA A 287 -30.30 22.70 42.19
C ALA A 287 -28.85 22.19 42.11
N SER A 288 -28.24 22.26 43.29
CA SER A 288 -27.25 21.38 43.89
C SER A 288 -27.29 19.91 43.43
N VAL A 289 -26.13 19.41 42.99
CA VAL A 289 -25.72 18.01 43.18
C VAL A 289 -24.25 18.04 43.63
N GLU A 290 -24.03 17.76 44.92
CA GLU A 290 -22.71 17.49 45.48
C GLU A 290 -22.24 16.10 45.01
N MET A 291 -21.05 16.03 44.41
CA MET A 291 -20.24 14.81 44.41
C MET A 291 -18.78 15.17 44.71
N ASP A 292 -18.35 14.72 45.88
CA ASP A 292 -17.01 14.86 46.44
C ASP A 292 -16.05 13.87 45.75
N VAL A 293 -15.05 14.37 45.00
CA VAL A 293 -13.96 13.54 44.48
C VAL A 293 -12.63 14.25 44.73
N LYS A 294 -11.92 13.74 45.72
CA LYS A 294 -10.54 14.08 46.05
C LYS A 294 -9.60 13.62 44.93
N THR A 295 -8.72 14.53 44.52
CA THR A 295 -7.37 14.32 43.95
C THR A 295 -7.23 13.33 42.80
N VAL A 296 -7.17 13.82 41.55
CA VAL A 296 -6.41 13.17 40.46
C VAL A 296 -5.72 14.25 39.61
N ASP A 297 -4.41 14.07 39.44
CA ASP A 297 -3.48 14.90 38.67
C ASP A 297 -3.95 15.19 37.23
N THR A 298 -3.79 16.45 36.85
CA THR A 298 -4.04 17.01 35.53
C THR A 298 -2.88 16.71 34.59
N THR A 299 -2.91 15.61 33.84
CA THR A 299 -2.19 15.51 32.55
C THR A 299 -2.86 14.51 31.59
N ALA A 300 -3.11 14.98 30.37
CA ALA A 300 -3.56 14.26 29.17
C ALA A 300 -5.06 13.85 29.06
N LEU A 301 -5.93 14.83 28.77
CA LEU A 301 -7.17 14.62 28.03
C LEU A 301 -6.93 15.05 26.57
N VAL A 302 -7.16 14.16 25.61
CA VAL A 302 -7.20 14.50 24.17
C VAL A 302 -8.67 14.68 23.78
N LEU A 303 -9.05 15.91 23.44
CA LEU A 303 -10.34 16.26 22.85
C LEU A 303 -10.19 16.22 21.32
N GLU A 304 -10.85 15.27 20.66
CA GLU A 304 -11.00 15.31 19.21
C GLU A 304 -12.44 15.71 18.86
N ALA A 305 -12.58 16.84 18.16
CA ALA A 305 -13.84 17.26 17.57
C ALA A 305 -13.95 16.69 16.16
N PHE A 306 -14.96 15.85 15.92
CA PHE A 306 -15.26 15.31 14.59
C PHE A 306 -16.31 16.18 13.90
N TRP A 307 -16.11 16.46 12.61
CA TRP A 307 -17.13 17.08 11.76
C TRP A 307 -17.70 16.00 10.83
N GLU A 308 -18.93 15.54 11.08
CA GLU A 308 -19.67 14.71 10.14
C GLU A 308 -20.57 15.59 9.27
N ALA A 309 -20.51 15.39 7.95
CA ALA A 309 -21.44 16.02 7.02
C ALA A 309 -22.74 15.22 7.00
N VAL A 310 -23.84 15.83 7.42
CA VAL A 310 -25.21 15.31 7.25
C VAL A 310 -25.88 16.08 6.11
N ASP A 311 -26.57 15.34 5.24
CA ASP A 311 -27.17 15.82 3.99
C ASP A 311 -28.15 17.00 4.14
N ALA A 312 -28.12 17.86 3.11
CA ALA A 312 -29.10 18.85 2.65
C ALA A 312 -30.25 19.25 3.60
N GLY A 313 -29.97 20.22 4.47
CA GLY A 313 -30.95 20.97 5.24
C GLY A 313 -30.28 21.59 6.45
N GLY A 314 -29.84 22.84 6.34
CA GLY A 314 -28.90 23.46 7.27
C GLY A 314 -29.38 23.49 8.72
N GLU A 315 -28.66 22.77 9.58
CA GLU A 315 -28.39 23.06 11.00
C GLU A 315 -27.23 22.14 11.45
N PHE A 316 -26.13 22.71 11.96
CA PHE A 316 -24.95 21.96 12.42
C PHE A 316 -25.06 21.71 13.93
N GLU A 317 -25.25 20.47 14.35
CA GLU A 317 -25.21 20.08 15.76
C GLU A 317 -23.79 19.65 16.17
N ARG A 318 -23.21 20.27 17.21
CA ARG A 318 -21.88 19.92 17.74
C ARG A 318 -22.02 18.77 18.71
N SER A 319 -21.44 17.61 18.42
CA SER A 319 -21.29 16.51 19.39
C SER A 319 -19.83 16.32 19.79
N VAL A 320 -19.57 16.22 21.10
CA VAL A 320 -18.23 15.98 21.66
C VAL A 320 -18.23 14.56 22.25
N ARG A 321 -17.35 13.68 21.77
CA ARG A 321 -17.11 12.36 22.38
C ARG A 321 -15.79 12.37 23.13
N VAL A 322 -15.82 12.01 24.41
CA VAL A 322 -14.63 11.79 25.23
C VAL A 322 -14.28 10.30 25.19
N LEU A 323 -13.11 9.95 24.67
CA LEU A 323 -12.60 8.58 24.67
C LEU A 323 -11.64 8.39 25.85
N LEU A 324 -11.93 7.41 26.71
CA LEU A 324 -11.04 7.00 27.79
C LEU A 324 -9.96 6.04 27.29
N PRO A 325 -8.69 6.18 27.71
CA PRO A 325 -7.60 5.31 27.27
C PRO A 325 -7.72 3.90 27.87
N VAL A 326 -7.64 2.88 27.02
CA VAL A 326 -7.63 1.46 27.42
C VAL A 326 -6.30 1.12 28.08
N LYS A 327 -6.30 0.82 29.39
CA LYS A 327 -5.12 0.28 30.09
C LYS A 327 -4.86 -1.17 29.67
N LYS A 328 -3.66 -1.45 29.15
CA LYS A 328 -3.08 -2.80 29.10
C LYS A 328 -2.83 -3.28 30.54
N CYS A 329 -3.59 -4.25 31.04
CA CYS A 329 -3.24 -4.99 32.26
C CYS A 329 -2.34 -6.17 31.90
N LEU A 330 -1.07 -6.08 32.26
CA LEU A 330 -0.17 -7.20 32.46
C LEU A 330 -0.38 -7.75 33.88
N THR A 331 -0.43 -9.09 33.97
CA THR A 331 -0.28 -9.94 35.17
C THR A 331 -1.31 -9.79 36.30
N CYS A 332 -2.17 -10.79 36.47
CA CYS A 332 -2.48 -11.35 37.79
C CYS A 332 -3.05 -12.78 37.69
N SER A 333 -2.41 -13.70 38.38
CA SER A 333 -2.76 -15.11 38.58
C SER A 333 -4.10 -15.29 39.29
N LEU A 334 -4.96 -16.15 38.75
CA LEU A 334 -6.21 -16.59 39.41
C LEU A 334 -5.92 -17.75 40.38
N PRO A 335 -6.34 -17.68 41.65
CA PRO A 335 -6.46 -18.86 42.48
C PRO A 335 -7.80 -19.55 42.25
N VAL A 336 -7.76 -20.88 42.23
CA VAL A 336 -8.90 -21.80 42.25
C VAL A 336 -9.65 -21.64 43.57
N ALA A 337 -10.97 -21.46 43.51
CA ALA A 337 -11.85 -21.65 44.66
C ALA A 337 -13.16 -22.33 44.21
N THR A 338 -13.26 -23.60 44.61
CA THR A 338 -14.47 -24.43 44.66
C THR A 338 -15.51 -23.88 45.63
N LYS A 339 -16.79 -24.05 45.31
CA LYS A 339 -17.93 -24.23 46.25
C LYS A 339 -19.09 -24.88 45.47
N THR A 340 -19.34 -26.16 45.75
CA THR A 340 -20.52 -26.73 46.46
C THR A 340 -21.77 -26.79 45.60
#